data_AF-A0A4Q4WR23-F1
#
_entry.id   AF-A0A4Q4WR23-F1
#
_cell.length_a   1.000
_cell.length_b   1.000
_cell.length_c   1.000
_cell.angle_alpha   90.00
_cell.angle_beta   90.00
_cell.angle_gamma   90.00
#
_symmetry.space_group_name_H-M   'P 1'
#
loop_
_entity.id
_entity.type
_entity.pdbx_description
1 polymer ?
#
loop_
_entity_poly.entity_id
_entity_poly.type
_entity_poly.pdbx_seq_one_letter_code
_entity_poly.pdbx_strand_id
1 'polypeptide(L)'
;MTAFQGTHGLAGWQWLFLAEGLPCVLLGAVALWYLDDSPSNARWLSDAERALLLAETDATSARSRHAALRTALKDPRVYAMAFSYFCLVCGLYTVSFWLPTLLRVAGVASTAELGWYAALPYLATVIAVPLLAGHSDRRRERRMHSAIPAVAGALGLLLAATLSPRLGGLLLCMTLVTICIYTAYVVFWSFPTAYLRGTAAAGGIAFINSIGLLGGFVSPSLIGWLKAETGTLQSGLMAMALILCAGGASILLNRMPAEETRAQEETPHI
;
A
#
# COMPACT_ATOMS: atom_id res chain seq x y z
N MET A 1 12.64 -9.86 -20.92
CA MET A 1 13.96 -9.27 -21.25
C MET A 1 14.26 -9.47 -22.74
N THR A 2 14.29 -8.39 -23.53
CA THR A 2 14.60 -8.48 -24.97
C THR A 2 16.06 -8.86 -25.25
N ALA A 3 16.98 -8.55 -24.33
CA ALA A 3 18.41 -8.85 -24.46
C ALA A 3 18.74 -10.36 -24.42
N PHE A 4 17.94 -11.18 -23.72
CA PHE A 4 18.13 -12.62 -23.56
C PHE A 4 17.14 -13.44 -24.41
N GLN A 5 16.56 -12.82 -25.44
CA GLN A 5 15.62 -13.53 -26.30
C GLN A 5 16.35 -14.62 -27.09
N GLY A 6 15.99 -15.89 -26.87
CA GLY A 6 16.56 -17.03 -27.60
C GLY A 6 17.92 -17.50 -27.07
N THR A 7 18.49 -16.85 -26.04
CA THR A 7 19.73 -17.30 -25.42
C THR A 7 19.47 -18.59 -24.65
N HIS A 8 20.28 -19.62 -24.90
CA HIS A 8 20.09 -20.99 -24.40
C HIS A 8 18.71 -21.61 -24.74
N GLY A 9 18.08 -21.19 -25.84
CA GLY A 9 16.78 -21.71 -26.27
C GLY A 9 15.59 -21.23 -25.43
N LEU A 10 15.82 -20.29 -24.50
CA LEU A 10 14.77 -19.73 -23.65
C LEU A 10 14.24 -18.43 -24.24
N ALA A 11 12.92 -18.23 -24.10
CA ALA A 11 12.29 -16.96 -24.39
C ALA A 11 12.68 -15.93 -23.32
N GLY A 12 12.73 -14.65 -23.69
CA GLY A 12 13.16 -13.58 -22.79
C GLY A 12 12.27 -13.36 -21.56
N TRP A 13 11.05 -13.90 -21.53
CA TRP A 13 10.18 -13.90 -20.35
C TRP A 13 10.55 -15.02 -19.35
N GLN A 14 11.08 -16.15 -19.83
CA GLN A 14 11.55 -17.24 -18.96
C GLN A 14 12.80 -16.80 -18.19
N TRP A 15 13.70 -16.08 -18.86
CA TRP A 15 14.85 -15.46 -18.21
C TRP A 15 14.45 -14.45 -17.13
N LEU A 16 13.34 -13.73 -17.29
CA LEU A 16 12.84 -12.80 -16.28
C LEU A 16 12.40 -13.55 -15.01
N PHE A 17 11.68 -14.67 -15.16
CA PHE A 17 11.32 -15.53 -14.03
C PHE A 17 12.54 -16.14 -13.33
N LEU A 18 13.57 -16.54 -14.08
CA LEU A 18 14.80 -17.07 -13.47
C LEU A 18 15.57 -15.98 -12.72
N ALA A 19 15.76 -14.82 -13.34
CA ALA A 19 16.54 -13.72 -12.77
C ALA A 19 15.88 -13.13 -11.51
N GLU A 20 14.55 -13.01 -11.47
CA GLU A 20 13.83 -12.48 -10.31
C GLU A 20 13.46 -13.59 -9.30
N GLY A 21 13.16 -14.79 -9.78
CA GLY A 21 12.70 -15.91 -8.95
C GLY A 21 13.83 -16.59 -8.19
N LEU A 22 15.01 -16.78 -8.81
CA LEU A 22 16.13 -17.48 -8.15
C LEU A 22 16.60 -16.75 -6.87
N PRO A 23 16.82 -15.42 -6.86
CA PRO A 23 17.14 -14.70 -5.62
C PRO A 23 16.04 -14.83 -4.55
N CYS A 24 14.76 -14.80 -4.95
CA CYS A 24 13.64 -14.98 -4.03
C CYS A 24 13.65 -16.39 -3.40
N VAL A 25 13.92 -17.44 -4.18
CA VAL A 25 14.04 -18.82 -3.69
C VAL A 25 15.22 -18.95 -2.72
N LEU A 26 16.36 -18.35 -3.05
CA LEU A 26 17.53 -18.33 -2.17
C LEU A 26 17.24 -17.61 -0.86
N LEU A 27 16.60 -16.44 -0.90
CA LEU A 27 16.15 -15.72 0.30
C LEU A 27 15.15 -16.53 1.12
N GLY A 28 14.22 -17.24 0.48
CA GLY A 28 13.30 -18.15 1.14
C GLY A 28 14.01 -19.30 1.85
N ALA A 29 15.03 -19.91 1.21
CA ALA A 29 15.85 -20.94 1.82
C ALA A 29 16.66 -20.41 3.01
N VAL A 30 17.21 -19.20 2.91
CA VAL A 30 17.88 -18.52 4.03
C VAL A 30 16.90 -18.26 5.18
N ALA A 31 15.67 -17.80 4.88
CA ALA A 31 14.66 -17.57 5.90
C ALA A 31 14.29 -18.85 6.67
N LEU A 32 14.25 -20.02 6.01
CA LEU A 32 14.00 -21.31 6.68
C LEU A 32 15.07 -21.69 7.72
N TRP A 33 16.29 -21.18 7.58
CA TRP A 33 17.39 -21.46 8.52
C TRP A 33 17.65 -20.34 9.51
N TYR A 34 17.28 -19.10 9.18
CA TYR A 34 17.58 -17.91 9.97
C TYR A 34 16.39 -17.42 10.81
N LEU A 35 15.15 -17.68 10.40
CA LEU A 35 13.96 -17.18 11.09
C LEU A 35 13.51 -18.19 12.16
N ASP A 36 13.54 -17.79 13.43
CA ASP A 36 13.08 -18.62 14.54
C ASP A 36 11.53 -18.67 14.60
N ASP A 37 10.94 -19.87 14.66
CA ASP A 37 9.48 -20.10 14.59
C ASP A 37 8.69 -19.62 15.83
N SER A 38 9.37 -19.38 16.95
CA SER A 38 8.75 -19.10 18.25
C SER A 38 9.62 -18.17 19.09
N PRO A 39 9.04 -17.26 19.89
CA PRO A 39 9.77 -16.50 20.90
C PRO A 39 10.60 -17.40 21.84
N SER A 40 10.15 -18.64 22.10
CA SER A 40 10.87 -19.62 22.92
C SER A 40 12.17 -20.12 22.29
N ASN A 41 12.29 -20.04 20.97
CA ASN A 41 13.45 -20.51 20.21
C ASN A 41 14.29 -19.36 19.65
N ALA A 42 13.77 -18.13 19.72
CA ALA A 42 14.40 -16.92 19.23
C ALA A 42 15.76 -16.66 19.88
N ARG A 43 16.84 -16.78 19.10
CA ARG A 43 18.22 -16.64 19.62
C ARG A 43 18.65 -15.19 19.85
N TRP A 44 17.88 -14.24 19.32
CA TRP A 44 18.17 -12.81 19.35
C TRP A 44 17.46 -12.07 20.49
N LEU A 45 16.51 -12.73 21.18
CA LEU A 45 15.77 -12.15 22.30
C LEU A 45 16.51 -12.37 23.62
N SER A 46 16.50 -11.35 24.49
CA SER A 46 16.87 -11.52 25.90
C SER A 46 15.81 -12.33 26.66
N ASP A 47 16.19 -12.91 27.79
CA ASP A 47 15.28 -13.69 28.63
C ASP A 47 14.07 -12.87 29.10
N ALA A 48 14.27 -11.57 29.36
CA ALA A 48 13.20 -10.66 29.77
C ALA A 48 12.19 -10.41 28.63
N GLU A 49 12.67 -10.15 27.42
CA GLU A 49 11.80 -9.95 26.24
C GLU A 49 11.08 -11.24 25.86
N ARG A 50 11.77 -12.38 25.94
CA ARG A 50 11.19 -13.70 25.72
C ARG A 50 10.05 -13.98 26.70
N ALA A 51 10.27 -13.74 28.00
CA ALA A 51 9.24 -13.94 29.02
C ALA A 51 8.01 -13.04 28.79
N LEU A 52 8.24 -11.78 28.41
CA LEU A 52 7.16 -10.83 28.08
C LEU A 52 6.32 -11.32 26.89
N LEU A 53 6.97 -11.74 25.80
CA LEU A 53 6.28 -12.21 24.60
C LEU A 53 5.53 -13.53 24.83
N LEU A 54 6.10 -14.45 25.61
CA LEU A 54 5.43 -15.71 25.97
C LEU A 54 4.18 -15.45 26.82
N ALA A 55 4.26 -14.55 27.81
CA ALA A 55 3.11 -14.18 28.62
C ALA A 55 1.96 -13.58 27.79
N GLU A 56 2.28 -12.79 26.77
CA GLU A 56 1.28 -12.18 25.87
C GLU A 56 0.67 -13.19 24.90
N THR A 57 1.45 -14.19 24.47
CA THR A 57 1.02 -15.28 23.60
C THR A 57 0.11 -16.27 24.35
N ASP A 58 0.51 -16.70 25.55
CA ASP A 58 -0.22 -17.68 26.37
C ASP A 58 -1.52 -17.12 26.97
N ALA A 59 -1.60 -15.80 27.18
CA ALA A 59 -2.83 -15.13 27.59
C ALA A 59 -3.96 -15.19 26.53
N THR A 60 -3.66 -15.59 25.29
CA THR A 60 -4.56 -15.48 24.15
C THR A 60 -5.20 -16.82 23.75
N SER A 61 -6.30 -17.20 24.40
CA SER A 61 -7.05 -18.42 24.03
C SER A 61 -7.73 -18.33 22.64
N ALA A 62 -7.96 -19.47 21.98
CA ALA A 62 -8.70 -19.52 20.71
C ALA A 62 -10.11 -18.91 20.80
N ARG A 63 -10.77 -19.04 21.96
CA ARG A 63 -12.09 -18.45 22.22
C ARG A 63 -12.02 -16.93 22.37
N SER A 64 -10.96 -16.42 23.00
CA SER A 64 -10.66 -14.98 23.06
C SER A 64 -10.46 -14.40 21.65
N ARG A 65 -9.71 -15.09 20.77
CA ARG A 65 -9.48 -14.65 19.38
C ARG A 65 -10.76 -14.51 18.56
N HIS A 66 -11.67 -15.49 18.62
CA HIS A 66 -12.94 -15.43 17.87
C HIS A 66 -13.88 -14.33 18.39
N ALA A 67 -13.95 -14.15 19.72
CA ALA A 67 -14.72 -13.07 20.30
C ALA A 67 -14.17 -11.70 19.89
N ALA A 68 -12.84 -11.56 19.89
CA ALA A 68 -12.14 -10.34 19.55
C ALA A 68 -12.29 -9.98 18.05
N LEU A 69 -12.21 -10.97 17.15
CA LEU A 69 -12.55 -10.80 15.74
C LEU A 69 -14.00 -10.36 15.55
N ARG A 70 -14.95 -11.01 16.23
CA ARG A 70 -16.38 -10.63 16.15
C ARG A 70 -16.64 -9.20 16.62
N THR A 71 -15.92 -8.75 17.64
CA THR A 71 -15.99 -7.36 18.10
C THR A 71 -15.44 -6.39 17.07
N ALA A 72 -14.27 -6.69 16.48
CA ALA A 72 -13.69 -5.87 15.40
C ALA A 72 -14.63 -5.78 14.18
N LEU A 73 -15.28 -6.88 13.80
CA LEU A 73 -16.25 -6.92 12.70
C LEU A 73 -17.58 -6.20 13.01
N LYS A 74 -17.85 -5.84 14.26
CA LYS A 74 -19.02 -5.02 14.61
C LYS A 74 -18.70 -3.53 14.65
N ASP A 75 -17.42 -3.16 14.56
CA ASP A 75 -17.00 -1.78 14.66
C ASP A 75 -17.10 -1.07 13.29
N PRO A 76 -17.96 -0.05 13.14
CA PRO A 76 -18.08 0.69 11.88
C PRO A 76 -16.78 1.36 11.46
N ARG A 77 -15.86 1.67 12.39
CA ARG A 77 -14.55 2.27 12.07
C ARG A 77 -13.64 1.29 11.31
N VAL A 78 -13.77 -0.01 11.56
CA VAL A 78 -13.05 -1.05 10.82
C VAL A 78 -13.49 -1.07 9.36
N TYR A 79 -14.78 -0.91 9.09
CA TYR A 79 -15.29 -0.80 7.71
C TYR A 79 -14.86 0.51 7.03
N ALA A 80 -14.84 1.62 7.77
CA ALA A 80 -14.31 2.88 7.22
C ALA A 80 -12.81 2.77 6.88
N MET A 81 -12.01 2.12 7.72
CA MET A 81 -10.61 1.81 7.42
C MET A 81 -10.47 0.86 6.22
N ALA A 82 -11.28 -0.20 6.16
CA ALA A 82 -11.30 -1.14 5.03
C ALA A 82 -11.66 -0.44 3.71
N PHE A 83 -12.67 0.44 3.72
CA PHE A 83 -13.07 1.24 2.56
C PHE A 83 -11.98 2.22 2.14
N SER A 84 -11.39 2.97 3.08
CA SER A 84 -10.26 3.85 2.79
C SER A 84 -9.10 3.09 2.18
N TYR A 85 -8.74 1.93 2.75
CA TYR A 85 -7.67 1.09 2.23
C TYR A 85 -7.98 0.56 0.83
N PHE A 86 -9.22 0.10 0.59
CA PHE A 86 -9.71 -0.28 -0.73
C PHE A 86 -9.52 0.83 -1.77
N CYS A 87 -9.90 2.07 -1.44
CA CYS A 87 -9.72 3.21 -2.33
C CYS A 87 -8.24 3.49 -2.65
N LEU A 88 -7.36 3.41 -1.64
CA LEU A 88 -5.91 3.58 -1.81
C LEU A 88 -5.33 2.48 -2.71
N VAL A 89 -5.73 1.22 -2.48
CA VAL A 89 -5.33 0.07 -3.28
C VAL A 89 -5.81 0.19 -4.73
N CYS A 90 -7.04 0.67 -4.96
CA CYS A 90 -7.52 1.01 -6.29
C CYS A 90 -6.60 2.02 -7.00
N GLY A 91 -6.20 3.10 -6.31
CA GLY A 91 -5.26 4.08 -6.86
C GLY A 91 -3.89 3.47 -7.17
N LEU A 92 -3.37 2.64 -6.28
CA LEU A 92 -2.08 1.95 -6.41
C LEU A 92 -2.03 1.07 -7.67
N TYR A 93 -3.07 0.25 -7.87
CA TYR A 93 -3.16 -0.65 -9.02
C TYR A 93 -3.47 0.10 -10.32
N THR A 94 -4.26 1.18 -10.27
CA THR A 94 -4.51 2.04 -11.44
C THR A 94 -3.20 2.52 -12.05
N VAL A 95 -2.33 3.07 -11.21
CA VAL A 95 -1.01 3.54 -11.65
C VAL A 95 -0.16 2.37 -12.15
N SER A 96 -0.10 1.28 -11.38
CA SER A 96 0.77 0.14 -11.70
C SER A 96 0.43 -0.54 -13.03
N PHE A 97 -0.86 -0.64 -13.34
CA PHE A 97 -1.28 -1.24 -14.60
C PHE A 97 -1.25 -0.24 -15.77
N TRP A 98 -1.70 1.00 -15.58
CA TRP A 98 -1.91 1.93 -16.71
C TRP A 98 -0.78 2.90 -16.98
N LEU A 99 0.18 3.07 -16.07
CA LEU A 99 1.36 3.90 -16.33
C LEU A 99 2.07 3.49 -17.64
N PRO A 100 2.35 2.20 -17.91
CA PRO A 100 2.94 1.79 -19.19
C PRO A 100 2.08 2.15 -20.41
N THR A 101 0.75 2.03 -20.29
CA THR A 101 -0.18 2.37 -21.37
C THR A 101 -0.19 3.88 -21.64
N LEU A 102 -0.16 4.69 -20.59
CA LEU A 102 -0.08 6.16 -20.71
C LEU A 102 1.22 6.60 -21.38
N LEU A 103 2.35 5.96 -21.04
CA LEU A 103 3.64 6.22 -21.68
C LEU A 103 3.64 5.84 -23.17
N ARG A 104 3.01 4.71 -23.53
CA ARG A 104 2.81 4.32 -24.94
C ARG A 104 2.01 5.37 -25.71
N VAL A 105 0.89 5.84 -25.14
CA VAL A 105 0.06 6.89 -25.75
C VAL A 105 0.82 8.21 -25.87
N ALA A 106 1.71 8.52 -24.93
CA ALA A 106 2.58 9.70 -24.97
C ALA A 106 3.75 9.60 -25.97
N GLY A 107 3.87 8.49 -26.71
CA GLY A 107 4.82 8.34 -27.81
C GLY A 107 6.03 7.44 -27.53
N VAL A 108 6.08 6.74 -26.39
CA VAL A 108 7.17 5.79 -26.11
C VAL A 108 6.99 4.51 -26.94
N ALA A 109 7.83 4.34 -27.96
CA ALA A 109 7.70 3.25 -28.92
C ALA A 109 8.47 1.98 -28.52
N SER A 110 9.67 2.14 -27.94
CA SER A 110 10.53 1.02 -27.56
C SER A 110 10.10 0.42 -26.21
N THR A 111 10.07 -0.92 -26.12
CA THR A 111 9.81 -1.63 -24.86
C THR A 111 10.90 -1.38 -23.81
N ALA A 112 12.15 -1.16 -24.23
CA ALA A 112 13.25 -0.86 -23.30
C ALA A 112 13.10 0.55 -22.72
N GLU A 113 12.80 1.54 -23.57
CA GLU A 113 12.52 2.91 -23.13
C GLU A 113 11.32 2.96 -22.21
N LEU A 114 10.26 2.20 -22.53
CA LEU A 114 9.08 2.08 -21.68
C LEU A 114 9.44 1.63 -20.26
N GLY A 115 10.34 0.64 -20.13
CA GLY A 115 10.84 0.17 -18.84
C GLY A 115 11.58 1.26 -18.06
N TRP A 116 12.50 1.97 -18.71
CA TRP A 116 13.25 3.07 -18.09
C TRP A 116 12.35 4.22 -17.64
N TYR A 117 11.43 4.65 -18.51
CA TYR A 117 10.47 5.72 -18.19
C TYR A 117 9.49 5.31 -17.09
N ALA A 118 9.02 4.05 -17.09
CA ALA A 118 8.15 3.54 -16.04
C ALA A 118 8.88 3.43 -14.70
N ALA A 119 10.19 3.17 -14.68
CA ALA A 119 10.98 3.06 -13.45
C ALA A 119 11.16 4.41 -12.74
N LEU A 120 11.24 5.53 -13.48
CA LEU A 120 11.50 6.86 -12.92
C LEU A 120 10.52 7.27 -11.80
N PRO A 121 9.18 7.20 -11.98
CA PRO A 121 8.23 7.49 -10.89
C PRO A 121 8.45 6.64 -9.64
N TYR A 122 8.75 5.35 -9.81
CA TYR A 122 8.96 4.45 -8.67
C TYR A 122 10.28 4.72 -7.95
N LEU A 123 11.36 5.03 -8.67
CA LEU A 123 12.64 5.43 -8.06
C LEU A 123 12.49 6.70 -7.23
N ALA A 124 11.78 7.70 -7.74
CA ALA A 124 11.46 8.90 -6.98
C ALA A 124 10.60 8.59 -5.75
N THR A 125 9.64 7.67 -5.88
CA THR A 125 8.79 7.20 -4.77
C THR A 125 9.60 6.52 -3.65
N VAL A 126 10.59 5.69 -3.99
CA VAL A 126 11.49 5.03 -3.02
C VAL A 126 12.21 6.04 -2.14
N ILE A 127 12.56 7.21 -2.67
CA ILE A 127 13.25 8.28 -1.92
C ILE A 127 12.23 9.14 -1.15
N ALA A 128 11.14 9.55 -1.80
CA ALA A 128 10.22 10.52 -1.24
C ALA A 128 9.34 9.96 -0.12
N VAL A 129 8.87 8.72 -0.24
CA VAL A 129 7.92 8.12 0.72
C VAL A 129 8.52 7.98 2.12
N PRO A 130 9.76 7.48 2.32
CA PRO A 130 10.38 7.44 3.64
C PRO A 130 10.53 8.83 4.27
N LEU A 131 10.85 9.86 3.48
CA LEU A 131 10.98 11.24 3.97
C LEU A 131 9.62 11.80 4.41
N LEU A 132 8.57 11.58 3.63
CA LEU A 132 7.20 12.04 3.94
C LEU A 132 6.59 11.26 5.11
N ALA A 133 6.80 9.94 5.17
CA ALA A 133 6.37 9.12 6.29
C ALA A 133 7.11 9.49 7.59
N GLY A 134 8.43 9.74 7.51
CA GLY A 134 9.20 10.24 8.64
C GLY A 134 8.75 11.63 9.11
N HIS A 135 8.35 12.51 8.19
CA HIS A 135 7.75 13.80 8.54
C HIS A 135 6.40 13.64 9.26
N SER A 136 5.56 12.74 8.77
CA SER A 136 4.28 12.37 9.39
C SER A 136 4.47 11.91 10.84
N ASP A 137 5.47 11.07 11.10
CA ASP A 137 5.76 10.59 12.45
C ASP A 137 6.26 11.71 13.38
N ARG A 138 7.11 12.62 12.89
CA ARG A 138 7.58 13.77 13.68
C ARG A 138 6.46 14.75 14.04
N ARG A 139 5.51 14.96 13.13
CA ARG A 139 4.36 15.86 13.35
C ARG A 139 3.23 15.20 14.14
N ARG A 140 3.20 13.87 14.22
CA ARG A 140 2.08 13.08 14.78
C ARG A 140 0.73 13.35 14.09
N GLU A 141 0.76 13.95 12.90
CA GLU A 141 -0.43 14.31 12.10
C GLU A 141 -0.72 13.25 11.03
N ARG A 142 -0.60 11.96 11.41
CA ARG A 142 -0.69 10.81 10.50
C ARG A 142 -1.92 10.86 9.61
N ARG A 143 -3.07 11.28 10.16
CA ARG A 143 -4.35 11.42 9.44
C ARG A 143 -4.24 12.35 8.25
N MET A 144 -3.66 13.54 8.43
CA MET A 144 -3.49 14.52 7.36
C MET A 144 -2.45 14.04 6.35
N HIS A 145 -1.38 13.40 6.82
CA HIS A 145 -0.31 12.85 5.99
C HIS A 145 -0.70 11.61 5.18
N SER A 146 -1.86 11.01 5.46
CA SER A 146 -2.44 9.98 4.59
C SER A 146 -3.53 10.54 3.67
N ALA A 147 -4.44 11.36 4.22
CA ALA A 147 -5.56 11.90 3.45
C ALA A 147 -5.17 12.94 2.39
N ILE A 148 -4.30 13.90 2.74
CA ILE A 148 -3.92 14.96 1.80
C ILE A 148 -3.21 14.35 0.59
N PRO A 149 -2.22 13.44 0.74
CA PRO A 149 -1.63 12.77 -0.41
C PRO A 149 -2.63 11.92 -1.19
N ALA A 150 -3.61 11.27 -0.56
CA ALA A 150 -4.64 10.54 -1.30
C ALA A 150 -5.43 11.47 -2.24
N VAL A 151 -5.89 12.63 -1.73
CA VAL A 151 -6.61 13.62 -2.53
C VAL A 151 -5.71 14.26 -3.58
N ALA A 152 -4.46 14.58 -3.25
CA ALA A 152 -3.49 15.12 -4.21
C ALA A 152 -3.19 14.12 -5.34
N GLY A 153 -3.06 12.82 -5.03
CA GLY A 153 -2.92 11.75 -6.00
C GLY A 153 -4.15 11.63 -6.91
N ALA A 154 -5.35 11.78 -6.36
CA ALA A 154 -6.59 11.79 -7.13
C ALA A 154 -6.67 12.97 -8.10
N LEU A 155 -6.29 14.18 -7.65
CA LEU A 155 -6.20 15.36 -8.51
C LEU A 155 -5.16 15.17 -9.62
N GLY A 156 -4.01 14.54 -9.31
CA GLY A 156 -3.00 14.20 -10.32
C GLY A 156 -3.49 13.17 -11.34
N LEU A 157 -4.26 12.16 -10.91
CA LEU A 157 -4.91 11.21 -11.84
C LEU A 157 -5.91 11.92 -12.76
N LEU A 158 -6.72 12.83 -12.22
CA LEU A 158 -7.65 13.65 -13.00
C LEU A 158 -6.91 14.54 -14.01
N LEU A 159 -5.80 15.14 -13.59
CA LEU A 159 -4.94 15.97 -14.43
C LEU A 159 -4.35 15.15 -15.58
N ALA A 160 -3.82 13.97 -15.29
CA ALA A 160 -3.30 13.06 -16.29
C ALA A 160 -4.37 12.58 -17.28
N ALA A 161 -5.61 12.42 -16.81
CA ALA A 161 -6.73 12.01 -17.64
C ALA A 161 -7.18 13.12 -18.62
N THR A 162 -7.02 14.39 -18.25
CA THR A 162 -7.59 15.55 -18.96
C THR A 162 -6.59 16.32 -19.81
N LEU A 163 -5.34 16.48 -19.36
CA LEU A 163 -4.38 17.39 -19.99
C LEU A 163 -3.55 16.79 -21.14
N SER A 164 -3.71 15.50 -21.45
CA SER A 164 -2.92 14.77 -22.46
C SER A 164 -1.46 15.26 -22.56
N PRO A 165 -0.70 15.27 -21.45
CA PRO A 165 0.56 15.96 -21.40
C PRO A 165 1.60 15.30 -22.33
N ARG A 166 2.49 16.11 -22.91
CA ARG A 166 3.71 15.61 -23.56
C ARG A 166 4.49 14.73 -22.57
N LEU A 167 5.29 13.79 -23.07
CA LEU A 167 6.00 12.78 -22.27
C LEU A 167 6.61 13.30 -20.96
N GLY A 168 7.34 14.42 -20.99
CA GLY A 168 7.92 15.02 -19.78
C GLY A 168 6.90 15.48 -18.74
N GLY A 169 5.79 16.08 -19.18
CA GLY A 169 4.70 16.48 -18.29
C GLY A 169 3.95 15.27 -17.72
N LEU A 170 3.77 14.21 -18.52
CA LEU A 170 3.19 12.95 -18.04
C LEU A 170 4.06 12.32 -16.96
N LEU A 171 5.37 12.25 -17.18
CA LEU A 171 6.33 11.70 -16.21
C LEU A 171 6.34 12.48 -14.91
N LEU A 172 6.37 13.81 -14.97
CA LEU A 172 6.30 14.65 -13.78
C LEU A 172 4.99 14.41 -13.02
N CYS A 173 3.86 14.42 -13.73
CA CYS A 173 2.54 14.20 -13.15
C CYS A 173 2.45 12.81 -12.49
N MET A 174 2.85 11.75 -13.20
CA MET A 174 2.83 10.37 -12.69
C MET A 174 3.80 10.15 -11.53
N THR A 175 4.94 10.85 -11.52
CA THR A 175 5.87 10.86 -10.39
C THR A 175 5.22 11.46 -9.15
N LEU A 176 4.52 12.58 -9.28
CA LEU A 176 3.80 13.16 -8.14
C LEU A 176 2.64 12.27 -7.68
N VAL A 177 1.89 11.69 -8.62
CA VAL A 177 0.78 10.75 -8.32
C VAL A 177 1.28 9.52 -7.57
N THR A 178 2.35 8.88 -8.05
CA THR A 178 2.96 7.71 -7.39
C THR A 178 3.41 8.04 -5.98
N ILE A 179 4.18 9.13 -5.79
CA ILE A 179 4.62 9.58 -4.46
C ILE A 179 3.42 9.80 -3.54
N CYS A 180 2.39 10.49 -4.02
CA CYS A 180 1.20 10.80 -3.23
C CYS A 180 0.44 9.54 -2.79
N ILE A 181 0.16 8.62 -3.73
CA ILE A 181 -0.60 7.39 -3.45
C ILE A 181 0.19 6.46 -2.53
N TYR A 182 1.49 6.27 -2.77
CA TYR A 182 2.32 5.42 -1.91
C TYR A 182 2.52 6.04 -0.52
N THR A 183 2.66 7.35 -0.41
CA THR A 183 2.70 8.03 0.91
C THR A 183 1.40 7.81 1.66
N ALA A 184 0.26 8.00 0.99
CA ALA A 184 -1.05 7.75 1.58
C ALA A 184 -1.19 6.31 2.09
N TYR A 185 -0.79 5.34 1.25
CA TYR A 185 -0.82 3.92 1.53
C TYR A 185 0.09 3.51 2.71
N VAL A 186 1.33 4.00 2.77
CA VAL A 186 2.28 3.67 3.84
C VAL A 186 1.82 4.28 5.16
N VAL A 187 1.48 5.57 5.17
CA VAL A 187 1.03 6.25 6.40
C VAL A 187 -0.30 5.71 6.89
N PHE A 188 -1.17 5.22 5.99
CA PHE A 188 -2.45 4.62 6.36
C PHE A 188 -2.31 3.49 7.38
N TRP A 189 -1.28 2.64 7.27
CA TRP A 189 -1.11 1.51 8.17
C TRP A 189 -0.77 1.87 9.62
N SER A 190 -0.48 3.15 9.90
CA SER A 190 -0.41 3.66 11.27
C SER A 190 -1.78 3.72 11.98
N PHE A 191 -2.90 3.76 11.23
CA PHE A 191 -4.23 3.85 11.83
C PHE A 191 -4.76 2.52 12.36
N PRO A 192 -4.83 1.44 11.55
CA PRO A 192 -5.37 0.17 12.03
C PRO A 192 -4.55 -0.40 13.18
N THR A 193 -3.23 -0.25 13.14
CA THR A 193 -2.29 -0.76 14.15
C THR A 193 -2.37 0.01 15.47
N ALA A 194 -2.64 1.32 15.43
CA ALA A 194 -2.85 2.11 16.65
C ALA A 194 -4.23 1.87 17.28
N TYR A 195 -5.26 1.66 16.45
CA TYR A 195 -6.65 1.51 16.87
C TYR A 195 -6.98 0.11 17.37
N LEU A 196 -6.58 -0.93 16.63
CA LEU A 196 -6.86 -2.31 16.97
C LEU A 196 -5.77 -2.83 17.89
N ARG A 197 -6.12 -3.07 19.17
CA ARG A 197 -5.20 -3.58 20.20
C ARG A 197 -5.58 -4.98 20.69
N GLY A 198 -4.59 -5.68 21.24
CA GLY A 198 -4.77 -6.99 21.84
C GLY A 198 -5.19 -8.08 20.85
N THR A 199 -5.93 -9.08 21.35
CA THR A 199 -6.27 -10.30 20.60
C THR A 199 -7.17 -10.07 19.38
N ALA A 200 -7.82 -8.90 19.28
CA ALA A 200 -8.66 -8.48 18.15
C ALA A 200 -7.85 -7.93 16.96
N ALA A 201 -6.60 -7.52 17.20
CA ALA A 201 -5.82 -6.72 16.27
C ALA A 201 -5.52 -7.46 14.96
N ALA A 202 -4.99 -8.69 15.08
CA ALA A 202 -4.65 -9.51 13.92
C ALA A 202 -5.87 -9.76 13.02
N GLY A 203 -7.02 -10.07 13.62
CA GLY A 203 -8.26 -10.33 12.89
C GLY A 203 -8.80 -9.11 12.14
N GLY A 204 -8.85 -7.95 12.81
CA GLY A 204 -9.30 -6.70 12.19
C GLY A 204 -8.35 -6.21 11.10
N ILE A 205 -7.04 -6.31 11.30
CA ILE A 205 -6.01 -5.98 10.30
C ILE A 205 -6.13 -6.88 9.07
N ALA A 206 -6.27 -8.19 9.28
CA ALA A 206 -6.46 -9.15 8.20
C ALA A 206 -7.75 -8.86 7.41
N PHE A 207 -8.84 -8.51 8.11
CA PHE A 207 -10.10 -8.14 7.47
C PHE A 207 -9.98 -6.86 6.62
N ILE A 208 -9.39 -5.79 7.18
CA ILE A 208 -9.12 -4.55 6.45
C ILE A 208 -8.30 -4.84 5.19
N ASN A 209 -7.24 -5.64 5.31
CA ASN A 209 -6.40 -5.99 4.17
C ASN A 209 -7.16 -6.80 3.11
N SER A 210 -7.96 -7.77 3.55
CA SER A 210 -8.75 -8.63 2.65
C SER A 210 -9.73 -7.82 1.82
N ILE A 211 -10.46 -6.90 2.43
CA ILE A 211 -11.38 -5.99 1.72
C ILE A 211 -10.60 -5.04 0.82
N GLY A 212 -9.49 -4.48 1.30
CA GLY A 212 -8.70 -3.53 0.51
C GLY A 212 -8.13 -4.13 -0.77
N LEU A 213 -7.64 -5.38 -0.70
CA LEU A 213 -7.08 -6.07 -1.86
C LEU A 213 -8.11 -6.37 -2.96
N LEU A 214 -9.42 -6.35 -2.65
CA LEU A 214 -10.45 -6.37 -3.69
C LEU A 214 -10.31 -5.19 -4.66
N GLY A 215 -9.70 -4.08 -4.22
CA GLY A 215 -9.38 -2.94 -5.08
C GLY A 215 -8.46 -3.30 -6.25
N GLY A 216 -7.60 -4.31 -6.10
CA GLY A 216 -6.77 -4.82 -7.18
C GLY A 216 -7.53 -5.58 -8.26
N PHE A 217 -8.69 -6.13 -7.92
CA PHE A 217 -9.62 -6.69 -8.90
C PHE A 217 -10.53 -5.60 -9.48
N VAL A 218 -11.11 -4.74 -8.63
CA VAL A 218 -12.09 -3.73 -9.04
C VAL A 218 -11.47 -2.67 -9.93
N SER A 219 -10.28 -2.17 -9.61
CA SER A 219 -9.62 -1.10 -10.37
C SER A 219 -9.44 -1.41 -11.86
N PRO A 220 -8.69 -2.46 -12.26
CA PRO A 220 -8.50 -2.76 -13.68
C PRO A 220 -9.80 -3.17 -14.37
N SER A 221 -10.70 -3.88 -13.67
CA SER A 221 -12.00 -4.31 -14.23
C SER A 221 -12.90 -3.12 -14.55
N LEU A 222 -13.03 -2.17 -13.62
CA LEU A 222 -13.86 -0.98 -13.79
C LEU A 222 -13.31 -0.08 -14.91
N ILE A 223 -11.99 0.11 -14.97
CA ILE A 223 -11.40 0.91 -16.05
C ILE A 223 -11.57 0.19 -17.40
N GLY A 224 -11.36 -1.12 -17.44
CA GLY A 224 -11.56 -1.91 -18.66
C GLY A 224 -12.99 -1.80 -19.19
N TRP A 225 -13.99 -1.95 -18.31
CA TRP A 225 -15.40 -1.79 -18.65
C TRP A 225 -15.72 -0.37 -19.13
N LEU A 226 -15.32 0.66 -18.39
CA LEU A 226 -15.55 2.05 -18.79
C LEU A 226 -14.89 2.39 -20.13
N LYS A 227 -13.67 1.88 -20.37
CA LYS A 227 -12.99 2.04 -21.65
C LYS A 227 -13.73 1.35 -22.80
N ALA A 228 -14.34 0.19 -22.56
CA ALA A 228 -15.12 -0.51 -23.57
C ALA A 228 -16.39 0.26 -23.97
N GLU A 229 -17.07 0.86 -23.00
CA GLU A 229 -18.29 1.64 -23.22
C GLU A 229 -18.02 3.04 -23.81
N THR A 230 -17.04 3.77 -23.27
CA THR A 230 -16.78 5.17 -23.68
C THR A 230 -15.73 5.30 -24.78
N GLY A 231 -15.00 4.23 -25.09
CA GLY A 231 -13.88 4.23 -26.04
C GLY A 231 -12.62 4.96 -25.54
N THR A 232 -12.60 5.49 -24.31
CA THR A 232 -11.52 6.35 -23.80
C THR A 232 -10.96 5.85 -22.48
N LEU A 233 -9.64 5.96 -22.29
CA LEU A 233 -8.99 5.61 -21.02
C LEU A 233 -9.29 6.65 -19.92
N GLN A 234 -9.61 7.88 -20.33
CA GLN A 234 -9.90 9.01 -19.46
C GLN A 234 -11.06 8.73 -18.49
N SER A 235 -12.13 8.09 -18.96
CA SER A 235 -13.31 7.77 -18.13
C SER A 235 -12.94 6.89 -16.93
N GLY A 236 -12.12 5.87 -17.15
CA GLY A 236 -11.62 5.00 -16.10
C GLY A 236 -10.69 5.71 -15.11
N LEU A 237 -9.78 6.56 -15.60
CA LEU A 237 -8.89 7.34 -14.72
C LEU A 237 -9.67 8.34 -13.86
N MET A 238 -10.72 8.97 -14.41
CA MET A 238 -11.62 9.85 -13.67
C MET A 238 -12.39 9.09 -12.59
N ALA A 239 -12.90 7.90 -12.91
CA ALA A 239 -13.57 7.05 -11.91
C ALA A 239 -12.62 6.68 -10.76
N MET A 240 -11.37 6.34 -11.06
CA MET A 240 -10.36 6.04 -10.04
C MET A 240 -9.98 7.27 -9.21
N ALA A 241 -9.90 8.45 -9.81
CA ALA A 241 -9.70 9.69 -9.09
C ALA A 241 -10.85 9.93 -8.09
N LEU A 242 -12.11 9.71 -8.47
CA LEU A 242 -13.26 9.84 -7.57
C LEU A 242 -13.21 8.82 -6.42
N ILE A 243 -12.89 7.55 -6.71
CA ILE A 243 -12.72 6.51 -5.69
C ILE A 243 -11.61 6.89 -4.70
N LEU A 244 -10.47 7.37 -5.20
CA LEU A 244 -9.35 7.77 -4.37
C LEU A 244 -9.66 9.01 -3.52
N CYS A 245 -10.37 10.00 -4.08
CA CYS A 245 -10.92 11.13 -3.34
C CYS A 245 -11.86 10.67 -2.22
N ALA A 246 -12.76 9.72 -2.49
CA ALA A 246 -13.65 9.16 -1.47
C ALA A 246 -12.87 8.45 -0.36
N GLY A 247 -11.77 7.75 -0.70
CA GLY A 247 -10.85 7.16 0.26
C GLY A 247 -10.20 8.20 1.17
N GLY A 248 -9.65 9.27 0.58
CA GLY A 248 -9.06 10.40 1.31
C GLY A 248 -10.08 11.10 2.21
N ALA A 249 -11.29 11.35 1.71
CA ALA A 249 -12.39 11.90 2.49
C ALA A 249 -12.79 10.98 3.65
N SER A 250 -12.87 9.66 3.44
CA SER A 250 -13.13 8.69 4.49
C SER A 250 -12.05 8.72 5.59
N ILE A 251 -10.77 8.84 5.21
CA ILE A 251 -9.66 9.00 6.18
C ILE A 251 -9.83 10.31 6.97
N LEU A 252 -10.24 11.40 6.32
CA LEU A 252 -10.53 12.65 6.99
C LEU A 252 -11.75 12.55 7.89
N LEU A 253 -12.82 11.86 7.51
CA LEU A 253 -14.03 11.81 8.32
C LEU A 253 -13.90 10.85 9.50
N ASN A 254 -13.05 9.83 9.39
CA ASN A 254 -12.76 8.90 10.46
C ASN A 254 -11.82 9.55 11.50
N ARG A 255 -12.41 10.35 12.39
CA ARG A 255 -11.73 10.86 13.60
C ARG A 255 -11.49 9.68 14.54
N MET A 256 -10.38 8.98 14.32
CA MET A 256 -9.87 8.11 15.36
C MET A 256 -9.53 8.96 16.58
N PRO A 257 -9.84 8.51 17.80
CA PRO A 257 -9.43 9.21 19.01
C PRO A 257 -7.93 9.50 18.91
N ALA A 258 -7.59 10.78 18.94
CA ALA A 258 -6.21 11.20 18.97
C ALA A 258 -5.53 10.54 20.17
N GLU A 259 -4.23 10.33 20.05
CA GLU A 259 -3.31 9.82 21.07
C GLU A 259 -3.17 10.78 22.28
N GLU A 260 -4.26 11.45 22.69
CA GLU A 260 -4.28 12.55 23.67
C GLU A 260 -4.30 12.08 25.14
N THR A 261 -4.22 10.78 25.45
CA THR A 261 -4.37 10.31 26.84
C THR A 261 -3.12 9.70 27.48
N ARG A 262 -1.92 9.74 26.86
CA ARG A 262 -0.74 9.11 27.50
C ARG A 262 0.51 9.96 27.73
N ALA A 263 0.47 11.26 27.46
CA ALA A 263 1.48 12.18 28.00
C ALA A 263 1.17 12.63 29.45
N GLN A 264 0.01 12.25 30.01
CA GLN A 264 -0.39 12.61 31.39
C GLN A 264 -0.27 11.47 32.41
N GLU A 265 0.04 10.23 32.00
CA GLU A 265 0.30 9.12 32.94
C GLU A 265 1.80 8.90 33.22
N GLU A 266 2.70 9.57 32.49
CA GLU A 266 4.17 9.46 32.67
C GLU A 266 4.79 10.60 33.49
N THR A 267 4.00 11.46 34.15
CA THR A 267 4.54 12.25 35.27
C THR A 267 4.59 11.35 36.50
N PRO A 268 5.78 10.98 37.01
CA PRO A 268 5.87 10.26 38.25
C PRO A 268 5.33 11.19 39.34
N HIS A 269 4.31 10.74 40.05
CA HIS A 269 3.97 11.33 41.33
C HIS A 269 5.19 11.15 42.24
N ILE A 270 5.90 12.25 42.46
CA ILE A 270 6.92 12.43 43.51
C ILE A 270 6.23 12.29 44.86
#